data_AF-I0I0V9-F1
#
_entry.id   AF-I0I0V9-F1
#
_cell.length_a   1.000
_cell.length_b   1.000
_cell.length_c   1.000
_cell.angle_alpha   90.00
_cell.angle_beta   90.00
_cell.angle_gamma   90.00
#
_symmetry.space_group_name_H-M   'P 1'
#
loop_
_entity.id
_entity.type
_entity.pdbx_description
1 polymer ?
#
loop_
_entity_poly.entity_id
_entity_poly.type
_entity_poly.pdbx_seq_one_letter_code
_entity_poly.pdbx_strand_id
1 'polypeptide(L)'
;MISASEGAFQHSGADETVVELAALSRAMQARLKAGEPEAAAALAQVILLRYPRHLATYERLIQAAWMLQRWQEGEDWARRLLQADPGNAVAWRSLAFAVEQKGMLATARSVWRRAFQCHPYDPDIRSGLMRTHSGAGEPLRLDDAALASLYLRAGRWSHAASAYRKLVKAEPKRLDFQVNWMVAAWQQGERREAYQLARRLTQQSRYTLMAWVVLAATGDVDDQALARNPIQSMDPDGEFVQMWLRIPWERPQISLRITPREAALLVESEPSKDSSVF
;
A
#
# COMPACT_ATOMS: atom_id res chain seq x y z
N MET A 1 -63.09 24.14 1.51
CA MET A 1 -62.47 22.93 2.10
C MET A 1 -61.19 22.65 1.34
N ILE A 2 -60.07 22.84 2.03
CA ILE A 2 -58.72 22.62 1.52
C ILE A 2 -58.48 21.11 1.59
N SER A 3 -58.22 20.46 0.46
CA SER A 3 -57.66 19.11 0.44
C SER A 3 -56.35 19.17 -0.32
N ALA A 4 -55.29 18.95 0.44
CA ALA A 4 -53.96 18.68 -0.07
C ALA A 4 -53.99 17.42 -0.95
N SER A 5 -53.36 17.50 -2.11
CA SER A 5 -52.85 16.31 -2.79
C SER A 5 -51.34 16.37 -2.69
N GLU A 6 -50.83 15.43 -1.89
CA GLU A 6 -49.44 15.14 -1.62
C GLU A 6 -48.66 15.00 -2.93
N GLY A 7 -47.69 15.89 -3.12
CA GLY A 7 -46.59 15.65 -4.04
C GLY A 7 -45.79 14.47 -3.52
N ALA A 8 -46.08 13.28 -4.03
CA ALA A 8 -45.23 12.11 -3.90
C ALA A 8 -43.88 12.42 -4.56
N PHE A 9 -42.94 12.94 -3.77
CA PHE A 9 -41.52 12.87 -4.09
C PHE A 9 -41.12 11.39 -4.04
N GLN A 10 -41.38 10.68 -5.13
CA GLN A 10 -40.61 9.49 -5.49
C GLN A 10 -39.16 9.95 -5.67
N HIS A 11 -38.36 9.85 -4.61
CA HIS A 11 -36.92 9.82 -4.76
C HIS A 11 -36.60 8.53 -5.50
N SER A 12 -36.46 8.65 -6.82
CA SER A 12 -35.82 7.70 -7.70
C SER A 12 -34.57 7.16 -7.00
N GLY A 13 -34.63 5.89 -6.56
CA GLY A 13 -33.44 5.15 -6.19
C GLY A 13 -32.56 5.09 -7.42
N ALA A 14 -31.46 5.84 -7.40
CA ALA A 14 -30.46 5.75 -8.46
C ALA A 14 -30.11 4.27 -8.64
N ASP A 15 -30.15 3.78 -9.87
CA ASP A 15 -29.93 2.38 -10.21
C ASP A 15 -28.51 1.97 -9.78
N GLU A 16 -28.35 1.42 -8.58
CA GLU A 16 -27.04 1.11 -8.00
C GLU A 16 -26.52 -0.21 -8.60
N THR A 17 -25.32 -0.17 -9.17
CA THR A 17 -24.62 -1.36 -9.66
C THR A 17 -23.76 -1.93 -8.55
N VAL A 18 -23.82 -3.26 -8.35
CA VAL A 18 -22.97 -3.97 -7.39
C VAL A 18 -21.75 -4.51 -8.10
N VAL A 19 -20.55 -4.13 -7.64
CA VAL A 19 -19.28 -4.58 -8.22
C VAL A 19 -18.32 -5.03 -7.12
N GLU A 20 -17.53 -6.06 -7.39
CA GLU A 20 -16.45 -6.51 -6.50
C GLU A 20 -15.30 -5.51 -6.43
N LEU A 21 -14.83 -5.19 -5.22
CA LEU A 21 -13.65 -4.36 -4.97
C LEU A 21 -12.42 -4.91 -5.72
N ALA A 22 -12.23 -6.23 -5.70
CA ALA A 22 -11.16 -6.88 -6.43
C ALA A 22 -11.26 -6.71 -7.96
N ALA A 23 -12.44 -6.45 -8.51
CA ALA A 23 -12.59 -6.12 -9.93
C ALA A 23 -12.09 -4.69 -10.22
N LEU A 24 -12.45 -3.72 -9.39
CA LEU A 24 -11.92 -2.35 -9.48
C LEU A 24 -10.39 -2.32 -9.29
N SER A 25 -9.85 -3.01 -8.30
CA SER A 25 -8.38 -3.11 -8.08
C SER A 25 -7.65 -3.71 -9.28
N ARG A 26 -8.22 -4.74 -9.92
CA ARG A 26 -7.66 -5.34 -11.15
C ARG A 26 -7.73 -4.39 -12.33
N ALA A 27 -8.86 -3.71 -12.53
CA ALA A 27 -9.03 -2.73 -13.59
C ALA A 27 -8.04 -1.56 -13.43
N MET A 28 -7.90 -1.02 -12.21
CA MET A 28 -6.88 -0.01 -11.90
C MET A 28 -5.47 -0.46 -12.30
N GLN A 29 -5.09 -1.68 -11.93
CA GLN A 29 -3.78 -2.22 -12.26
C GLN A 29 -3.59 -2.41 -13.76
N ALA A 30 -4.64 -2.81 -14.49
CA ALA A 30 -4.62 -2.94 -15.94
C ALA A 30 -4.42 -1.59 -16.62
N ARG A 31 -5.13 -0.54 -16.20
CA ARG A 31 -4.98 0.83 -16.71
C ARG A 31 -3.57 1.38 -16.52
N LEU A 32 -2.97 1.16 -15.34
CA LEU A 32 -1.58 1.54 -15.09
C LEU A 32 -0.59 0.81 -16.01
N LYS A 33 -0.83 -0.47 -16.31
CA LYS A 33 0.00 -1.23 -17.26
C LYS A 33 -0.21 -0.77 -18.71
N ALA A 34 -1.41 -0.30 -19.05
CA ALA A 34 -1.76 0.22 -20.37
C ALA A 34 -1.24 1.65 -20.62
N GLY A 35 -0.67 2.32 -19.62
CA GLY A 35 -0.23 3.70 -19.77
C GLY A 35 -1.34 4.74 -19.57
N GLU A 36 -2.45 4.36 -18.92
CA GLU A 36 -3.63 5.19 -18.70
C GLU A 36 -3.80 5.59 -17.21
N PRO A 37 -2.86 6.36 -16.63
CA PRO A 37 -2.86 6.67 -15.20
C PRO A 37 -4.04 7.54 -14.75
N GLU A 38 -4.63 8.38 -15.61
CA GLU A 38 -5.85 9.12 -15.30
C GLU A 38 -7.06 8.22 -15.11
N ALA A 39 -7.23 7.21 -15.97
CA ALA A 39 -8.31 6.23 -15.84
C ALA A 39 -8.14 5.41 -14.56
N ALA A 40 -6.90 5.05 -14.21
CA ALA A 40 -6.60 4.42 -12.92
C ALA A 40 -6.95 5.34 -11.74
N ALA A 41 -6.65 6.63 -11.81
CA ALA A 41 -6.99 7.60 -10.77
C ALA A 41 -8.51 7.81 -10.63
N ALA A 42 -9.27 7.76 -11.72
CA ALA A 42 -10.74 7.82 -11.67
C ALA A 42 -11.33 6.61 -10.92
N LEU A 43 -10.87 5.39 -11.24
CA LEU A 43 -11.24 4.18 -10.52
C LEU A 43 -10.82 4.23 -9.03
N ALA A 44 -9.67 4.83 -8.74
CA ALA A 44 -9.22 5.02 -7.36
C ALA A 44 -10.20 5.88 -6.54
N GLN A 45 -10.77 6.93 -7.12
CA GLN A 45 -11.76 7.78 -6.46
C GLN A 45 -13.01 6.99 -6.07
N VAL A 46 -13.46 6.07 -6.93
CA VAL A 46 -14.61 5.19 -6.66
C VAL A 46 -14.35 4.36 -5.40
N ILE A 47 -13.16 3.75 -5.30
CA ILE A 47 -12.77 2.95 -4.12
C ILE A 47 -12.64 3.83 -2.89
N LEU A 48 -11.89 4.94 -2.97
CA LEU A 48 -11.59 5.78 -1.81
C LEU A 48 -12.80 6.52 -1.25
N LEU A 49 -13.86 6.73 -2.04
CA LEU A 49 -15.12 7.28 -1.53
C LEU A 49 -15.78 6.34 -0.50
N ARG A 50 -15.62 5.03 -0.65
CA ARG A 50 -16.21 4.01 0.25
C ARG A 50 -15.20 3.48 1.26
N TYR A 51 -13.94 3.34 0.85
CA TYR A 51 -12.82 2.90 1.68
C TYR A 51 -11.70 3.95 1.68
N PRO A 52 -11.81 5.03 2.48
CA PRO A 52 -10.86 6.14 2.44
C PRO A 52 -9.41 5.78 2.77
N ARG A 53 -9.18 4.63 3.41
CA ARG A 53 -7.87 4.13 3.83
C ARG A 53 -7.42 2.86 3.09
N HIS A 54 -8.00 2.56 1.94
CA HIS A 54 -7.63 1.39 1.15
C HIS A 54 -6.16 1.46 0.67
N LEU A 55 -5.27 0.72 1.31
CA LEU A 55 -3.81 0.87 1.12
C LEU A 55 -3.35 0.42 -0.26
N ALA A 56 -3.95 -0.65 -0.79
CA ALA A 56 -3.62 -1.13 -2.13
C ALA A 56 -4.00 -0.11 -3.22
N THR A 57 -4.98 0.76 -2.96
CA THR A 57 -5.30 1.92 -3.83
C THR A 57 -4.29 3.04 -3.69
N TYR A 58 -3.75 3.28 -2.48
CA TYR A 58 -2.69 4.27 -2.29
C TYR A 58 -1.43 3.92 -3.10
N GLU A 59 -0.99 2.65 -3.10
CA GLU A 59 0.15 2.21 -3.92
C GLU A 59 -0.06 2.51 -5.42
N ARG A 60 -1.27 2.22 -5.91
CA ARG A 60 -1.64 2.45 -7.31
C ARG A 60 -1.73 3.94 -7.66
N LEU A 61 -2.20 4.78 -6.73
CA LEU A 61 -2.19 6.23 -6.90
C LEU A 61 -0.77 6.81 -6.91
N ILE A 62 0.13 6.27 -6.10
CA ILE A 62 1.55 6.64 -6.15
C ILE A 62 2.14 6.29 -7.53
N GLN A 63 1.80 5.12 -8.09
CA GLN A 63 2.20 4.74 -9.44
C GLN A 63 1.56 5.62 -10.52
N ALA A 64 0.29 6.00 -10.38
CA ALA A 64 -0.38 6.91 -11.31
C ALA A 64 0.28 8.30 -11.30
N ALA A 65 0.48 8.87 -10.10
CA ALA A 65 1.13 10.16 -9.91
C ALA A 65 2.56 10.16 -10.44
N TRP A 66 3.27 9.04 -10.30
CA TRP A 66 4.59 8.80 -10.88
C TRP A 66 4.58 8.96 -12.40
N MET A 67 3.68 8.24 -13.08
CA MET A 67 3.56 8.27 -14.55
C MET A 67 3.16 9.66 -15.06
N LEU A 68 2.35 10.38 -14.28
CA LEU A 68 1.88 11.74 -14.58
C LEU A 68 2.84 12.86 -14.18
N GLN A 69 3.98 12.52 -13.58
CA GLN A 69 4.92 13.50 -13.02
C GLN A 69 4.30 14.44 -11.98
N ARG A 70 3.22 14.02 -11.32
CA ARG A 70 2.53 14.76 -10.25
C ARG A 70 3.20 14.50 -8.91
N TRP A 71 4.43 14.99 -8.76
CA TRP A 71 5.31 14.65 -7.63
C TRP A 71 4.72 15.00 -6.26
N GLN A 72 4.02 16.13 -6.16
CA GLN A 72 3.39 16.56 -4.90
C GLN A 72 2.24 15.63 -4.50
N GLU A 73 1.41 15.21 -5.47
CA GLU A 73 0.34 14.23 -5.23
C GLU A 73 0.92 12.88 -4.81
N GLY A 74 1.97 12.42 -5.49
CA GLY A 74 2.69 11.19 -5.14
C GLY A 74 3.29 11.24 -3.73
N GLU A 75 3.88 12.37 -3.34
CA GLU A 75 4.39 12.60 -2.00
C GLU A 75 3.30 12.48 -0.93
N ASP A 76 2.13 13.07 -1.17
CA ASP A 76 1.02 13.06 -0.22
C ASP A 76 0.50 11.63 0.00
N TRP A 77 0.31 10.85 -1.08
CA TRP A 77 -0.06 9.44 -0.98
C TRP A 77 1.03 8.59 -0.35
N ALA A 78 2.29 8.82 -0.69
CA ALA A 78 3.43 8.12 -0.10
C ALA A 78 3.51 8.34 1.42
N ARG A 79 3.31 9.58 1.89
CA ARG A 79 3.30 9.89 3.33
C ARG A 79 2.18 9.17 4.06
N ARG A 80 0.98 9.06 3.46
CA ARG A 80 -0.14 8.30 4.04
C ARG A 80 0.16 6.81 4.09
N LEU A 81 0.68 6.25 3.00
CA LEU A 81 1.03 4.83 2.95
C LEU A 81 2.14 4.47 3.94
N LEU A 82 3.15 5.32 4.12
CA LEU A 82 4.24 5.11 5.10
C LEU A 82 3.77 5.12 6.57
N GLN A 83 2.60 5.68 6.88
CA GLN A 83 2.01 5.53 8.23
C GLN A 83 1.53 4.10 8.46
N ALA A 84 1.07 3.43 7.40
CA ALA A 84 0.53 2.09 7.47
C ALA A 84 1.56 0.99 7.23
N ASP A 85 2.48 1.22 6.29
CA ASP A 85 3.63 0.37 5.99
C ASP A 85 4.90 1.23 5.94
N PRO A 86 5.59 1.41 7.09
CA PRO A 86 6.83 2.19 7.16
C PRO A 86 7.97 1.61 6.29
N GLY A 87 7.89 0.34 5.87
CA GLY A 87 8.86 -0.35 5.03
C GLY A 87 8.51 -0.33 3.53
N ASN A 88 7.53 0.46 3.11
CA ASN A 88 7.05 0.42 1.73
C ASN A 88 8.04 1.06 0.74
N ALA A 89 8.64 0.25 -0.13
CA ALA A 89 9.65 0.72 -1.09
C ALA A 89 9.07 1.69 -2.14
N VAL A 90 7.83 1.48 -2.60
CA VAL A 90 7.17 2.32 -3.60
C VAL A 90 6.92 3.72 -3.04
N ALA A 91 6.45 3.80 -1.79
CA ALA A 91 6.25 5.07 -1.10
C ALA A 91 7.57 5.81 -0.84
N TRP A 92 8.62 5.11 -0.34
CA TRP A 92 9.93 5.72 -0.14
C TRP A 92 10.54 6.24 -1.45
N ARG A 93 10.38 5.49 -2.54
CA ARG A 93 10.80 5.91 -3.88
C ARG A 93 10.11 7.20 -4.32
N SER A 94 8.79 7.26 -4.20
CA SER A 94 8.01 8.46 -4.57
C SER A 94 8.39 9.68 -3.73
N LEU A 95 8.53 9.51 -2.41
CA LEU A 95 8.99 10.57 -1.52
C LEU A 95 10.40 11.04 -1.88
N ALA A 96 11.32 10.11 -2.19
CA ALA A 96 12.69 10.45 -2.55
C ALA A 96 12.75 11.29 -3.83
N PHE A 97 11.98 10.92 -4.85
CA PHE A 97 11.86 11.70 -6.07
C PHE A 97 11.25 13.08 -5.82
N ALA A 98 10.16 13.18 -5.05
CA ALA A 98 9.57 14.48 -4.75
C ALA A 98 10.55 15.42 -4.03
N VAL A 99 11.38 14.89 -3.12
CA VAL A 99 12.44 15.66 -2.45
C VAL A 99 13.59 16.02 -3.41
N GLU A 100 13.95 15.12 -4.33
CA GLU A 100 14.95 15.37 -5.39
C GLU A 100 14.49 16.52 -6.30
N GLN A 101 13.22 16.54 -6.72
CA GLN A 101 12.65 17.62 -7.54
C GLN A 101 12.61 18.98 -6.83
N LYS A 102 12.63 18.99 -5.50
CA LYS A 102 12.75 20.22 -4.68
C LYS A 102 14.20 20.71 -4.55
N GLY A 103 15.17 20.04 -5.19
CA GLY A 103 16.59 20.40 -5.15
C GLY A 103 17.30 20.02 -3.83
N MET A 104 16.62 19.33 -2.92
CA MET A 104 17.16 18.97 -1.60
C MET A 104 17.99 17.67 -1.66
N LEU A 105 19.08 17.68 -2.43
CA LEU A 105 19.85 16.47 -2.78
C LEU A 105 20.35 15.66 -1.57
N ALA A 106 20.82 16.33 -0.51
CA ALA A 106 21.29 15.64 0.70
C ALA A 106 20.16 14.88 1.40
N THR A 107 18.98 15.50 1.50
CA THR A 107 17.77 14.86 2.04
C THR A 107 17.32 13.74 1.12
N ALA A 108 17.23 13.99 -0.20
CA ALA A 108 16.85 13.00 -1.20
C ALA A 108 17.71 11.74 -1.11
N ARG A 109 19.03 11.89 -0.97
CA ARG A 109 19.96 10.76 -0.77
C ARG A 109 19.60 9.91 0.45
N SER A 110 19.24 10.54 1.57
CA SER A 110 18.84 9.80 2.77
C SER A 110 17.53 9.02 2.59
N VAL A 111 16.58 9.59 1.84
CA VAL A 111 15.28 8.96 1.52
C VAL A 111 15.46 7.84 0.49
N TRP A 112 16.30 8.07 -0.53
CA TRP A 112 16.71 7.08 -1.51
C TRP A 112 17.36 5.86 -0.86
N ARG A 113 18.22 6.08 0.14
CA ARG A 113 18.82 5.01 0.92
C ARG A 113 17.76 4.18 1.65
N ARG A 114 16.71 4.78 2.20
CA ARG A 114 15.59 4.02 2.81
C ARG A 114 14.85 3.18 1.79
N ALA A 115 14.55 3.76 0.62
CA ALA A 115 13.94 3.02 -0.49
C ALA A 115 14.80 1.82 -0.89
N PHE A 116 16.12 2.00 -0.97
CA PHE A 116 17.09 0.96 -1.30
C PHE A 116 17.16 -0.14 -0.25
N GLN A 117 17.13 0.21 1.04
CA GLN A 117 17.06 -0.76 2.13
C GLN A 117 15.80 -1.63 2.04
N CYS A 118 14.69 -1.09 1.53
CA CYS A 118 13.44 -1.83 1.38
C CYS A 118 13.40 -2.70 0.11
N HIS A 119 13.95 -2.22 -1.01
CA HIS A 119 13.98 -2.94 -2.28
C HIS A 119 15.25 -2.64 -3.11
N PRO A 120 16.39 -3.31 -2.82
CA PRO A 120 17.71 -2.91 -3.35
C PRO A 120 17.92 -3.23 -4.84
N TYR A 121 17.04 -4.04 -5.44
CA TYR A 121 17.07 -4.42 -6.86
C TYR A 121 16.07 -3.65 -7.72
N ASP A 122 15.36 -2.66 -7.16
CA ASP A 122 14.48 -1.82 -7.97
C ASP A 122 15.34 -0.85 -8.83
N PRO A 123 15.18 -0.84 -10.16
CA PRO A 123 16.02 -0.05 -11.06
C PRO A 123 15.86 1.46 -10.85
N ASP A 124 14.65 1.93 -10.53
CA ASP A 124 14.37 3.34 -10.29
C ASP A 124 15.02 3.79 -8.98
N ILE A 125 14.95 2.95 -7.94
CA ILE A 125 15.58 3.21 -6.63
C ILE A 125 17.10 3.26 -6.76
N ARG A 126 17.70 2.31 -7.47
CA ARG A 126 19.15 2.31 -7.73
C ARG A 126 19.57 3.54 -8.52
N SER A 127 18.82 3.89 -9.56
CA SER A 127 19.10 5.07 -10.38
C SER A 127 19.00 6.36 -9.56
N GLY A 128 17.96 6.52 -8.73
CA GLY A 128 17.80 7.67 -7.85
C GLY A 128 18.89 7.79 -6.79
N LEU A 129 19.27 6.66 -6.17
CA LEU A 129 20.38 6.64 -5.23
C LEU A 129 21.70 6.99 -5.92
N MET A 130 21.98 6.46 -7.13
CA MET A 130 23.20 6.81 -7.89
C MET A 130 23.24 8.29 -8.28
N ARG A 131 22.13 8.86 -8.77
CA ARG A 131 22.07 10.28 -9.13
C ARG A 131 22.29 11.22 -7.93
N THR A 132 21.81 10.82 -6.76
CA THR A 132 21.96 11.61 -5.52
C THR A 132 23.22 11.26 -4.71
N HIS A 133 24.00 10.27 -5.17
CA HIS A 133 25.25 9.86 -4.56
C HIS A 133 26.42 10.67 -5.13
N SER A 134 27.18 11.33 -4.26
CA SER A 134 28.31 12.17 -4.66
C SER A 134 29.59 11.39 -5.01
N GLY A 135 29.64 10.07 -4.70
CA GLY A 135 30.75 9.19 -5.03
C GLY A 135 30.67 8.68 -6.46
N ALA A 136 31.25 9.42 -7.40
CA ALA A 136 31.29 9.01 -8.79
C ALA A 136 31.99 7.64 -8.94
N GLY A 137 31.26 6.63 -9.40
CA GLY A 137 31.82 5.34 -9.83
C GLY A 137 31.85 4.21 -8.80
N GLU A 138 31.43 4.42 -7.55
CA GLU A 138 31.33 3.30 -6.59
C GLU A 138 30.05 2.47 -6.79
N PRO A 139 30.15 1.13 -6.82
CA PRO A 139 28.97 0.28 -6.92
C PRO A 139 28.14 0.37 -5.63
N LEU A 140 26.81 0.46 -5.76
CA LEU A 140 25.90 0.37 -4.62
C LEU A 140 26.05 -0.99 -3.93
N ARG A 141 26.55 -0.95 -2.68
CA ARG A 141 26.69 -2.13 -1.82
C ARG A 141 25.40 -2.33 -1.01
N LEU A 142 25.03 -3.59 -0.82
CA LEU A 142 23.97 -3.96 0.10
C LEU A 142 24.47 -3.73 1.53
N ASP A 143 23.69 -3.00 2.33
CA ASP A 143 23.89 -2.92 3.77
C ASP A 143 23.07 -4.01 4.49
N ASP A 144 23.23 -4.12 5.81
CA ASP A 144 22.53 -5.13 6.62
C ASP A 144 21.00 -5.02 6.51
N ALA A 145 20.48 -3.80 6.35
CA ALA A 145 19.05 -3.55 6.19
C ALA A 145 18.53 -4.02 4.83
N ALA A 146 19.26 -3.73 3.76
CA ALA A 146 18.97 -4.26 2.42
C ALA A 146 19.05 -5.79 2.37
N LEU A 147 20.02 -6.40 3.06
CA LEU A 147 20.10 -7.86 3.16
C LEU A 147 18.92 -8.43 3.97
N ALA A 148 18.54 -7.80 5.07
CA ALA A 148 17.39 -8.22 5.89
C ALA A 148 16.07 -8.16 5.11
N SER A 149 15.86 -7.13 4.29
CA SER A 149 14.68 -7.03 3.43
C SER A 149 14.65 -8.10 2.34
N LEU A 150 15.80 -8.51 1.81
CA LEU A 150 15.90 -9.65 0.89
C LEU A 150 15.52 -10.97 1.57
N TYR A 151 15.96 -11.22 2.81
CA TYR A 151 15.51 -12.41 3.55
C TYR A 151 14.00 -12.41 3.78
N LEU A 152 13.43 -11.27 4.15
CA LEU A 152 11.99 -11.11 4.37
C LEU A 152 11.21 -11.39 3.09
N ARG A 153 11.59 -10.74 1.98
CA ARG A 153 10.93 -10.90 0.67
C ARG A 153 11.07 -12.31 0.08
N ALA A 154 12.11 -13.04 0.48
CA ALA A 154 12.33 -14.43 0.09
C ALA A 154 11.61 -15.44 1.02
N GLY A 155 10.84 -14.98 2.01
CA GLY A 155 10.18 -15.84 2.98
C GLY A 155 11.14 -16.58 3.91
N ARG A 156 12.41 -16.15 3.99
CA ARG A 156 13.40 -16.73 4.91
C ARG A 156 13.23 -16.12 6.30
N TRP A 157 12.07 -16.39 6.92
CA TRP A 157 11.60 -15.74 8.14
C TRP A 157 12.63 -15.78 9.28
N SER A 158 13.31 -16.92 9.47
CA SER A 158 14.34 -17.04 10.52
C SER A 158 15.56 -16.15 10.30
N HIS A 159 16.05 -16.05 9.07
CA HIS A 159 17.17 -15.17 8.75
C HIS A 159 16.74 -13.70 8.85
N ALA A 160 15.53 -13.37 8.37
CA ALA A 160 14.96 -12.04 8.46
C ALA A 160 14.79 -11.60 9.92
N ALA A 161 14.21 -12.45 10.77
CA ALA A 161 13.99 -12.12 12.18
C ALA A 161 15.31 -11.90 12.93
N SER A 162 16.31 -12.76 12.70
CA SER A 162 17.64 -12.60 13.30
C SER A 162 18.32 -11.29 12.85
N ALA A 163 18.25 -10.97 11.55
CA ALA A 163 18.82 -9.75 11.00
C ALA A 163 18.10 -8.49 11.53
N TYR A 164 16.76 -8.45 11.46
CA TYR A 164 16.00 -7.30 11.95
C TYR A 164 16.08 -7.14 13.47
N ARG A 165 16.20 -8.22 14.26
CA ARG A 165 16.44 -8.13 15.70
C ARG A 165 17.75 -7.39 16.01
N LYS A 166 18.81 -7.57 15.21
CA LYS A 166 20.06 -6.79 15.33
C LYS A 166 19.86 -5.33 14.93
N LEU A 167 19.14 -5.09 13.83
CA LEU A 167 18.85 -3.73 13.34
C LEU A 167 18.00 -2.93 14.32
N VAL A 168 16.98 -3.54 14.95
CA VAL A 168 16.16 -2.89 15.98
C VAL A 168 16.98 -2.55 17.23
N LYS A 169 17.97 -3.37 17.59
CA LYS A 169 18.91 -3.03 18.69
C LYS A 169 19.76 -1.80 18.36
N ALA A 170 20.21 -1.68 17.12
CA ALA A 170 21.03 -0.55 16.67
C ALA A 170 20.20 0.73 16.47
N GLU A 171 19.00 0.62 15.88
CA GLU A 171 18.11 1.73 15.56
C GLU A 171 16.68 1.48 16.10
N PRO A 172 16.46 1.58 17.43
CA PRO A 172 15.17 1.21 18.04
C PRO A 172 14.00 2.10 17.63
N LYS A 173 14.26 3.29 17.06
CA LYS A 173 13.22 4.22 16.60
C LYS A 173 12.74 3.96 15.17
N ARG A 174 13.38 3.05 14.43
CA ARG A 174 12.99 2.69 13.06
C ARG A 174 11.79 1.77 13.05
N LEU A 175 10.61 2.33 12.79
CA LEU A 175 9.34 1.58 12.77
C LEU A 175 9.33 0.49 11.70
N ASP A 176 9.98 0.72 10.55
CA ASP A 176 10.12 -0.27 9.50
C ASP A 176 10.89 -1.52 9.97
N PHE A 177 11.96 -1.34 10.74
CA PHE A 177 12.70 -2.47 11.32
C PHE A 177 11.87 -3.22 12.35
N GLN A 178 11.10 -2.50 13.18
CA GLN A 178 10.22 -3.12 14.16
C GLN A 178 9.10 -3.92 13.49
N VAL A 179 8.44 -3.36 12.48
CA VAL A 179 7.38 -4.05 11.72
C VAL A 179 7.94 -5.29 11.02
N ASN A 180 9.09 -5.17 10.35
CA ASN A 180 9.68 -6.30 9.64
C ASN A 180 10.17 -7.41 10.59
N TRP A 181 10.72 -7.04 11.76
CA TRP A 181 11.06 -8.01 12.80
C TRP A 181 9.80 -8.71 13.34
N MET A 182 8.76 -7.94 13.70
CA MET A 182 7.50 -8.44 14.24
C MET A 182 6.89 -9.49 13.32
N VAL A 183 6.80 -9.19 12.03
CA VAL A 183 6.20 -10.12 11.06
C VAL A 183 7.10 -11.33 10.83
N ALA A 184 8.42 -11.14 10.71
CA ALA A 184 9.34 -12.27 10.58
C ALA A 184 9.29 -13.20 11.81
N ALA A 185 9.21 -12.64 13.02
CA ALA A 185 9.05 -13.38 14.28
C ALA A 185 7.73 -14.15 14.32
N TRP A 186 6.63 -13.53 13.88
CA TRP A 186 5.33 -14.20 13.76
C TRP A 186 5.38 -15.38 12.80
N GLN A 187 5.91 -15.18 11.60
CA GLN A 187 5.94 -16.20 10.54
C GLN A 187 6.90 -17.35 10.85
N GLN A 188 7.95 -17.14 11.64
CA GLN A 188 8.81 -18.24 12.12
C GLN A 188 8.28 -18.97 13.37
N GLY A 189 7.15 -18.53 13.95
CA GLY A 189 6.52 -19.17 15.11
C GLY A 189 6.90 -18.60 16.48
N GLU A 190 7.69 -17.52 16.56
CA GLU A 190 7.99 -16.80 17.81
C GLU A 190 6.80 -15.92 18.24
N ARG A 191 5.64 -16.54 18.49
CA ARG A 191 4.35 -15.86 18.71
C ARG A 191 4.37 -14.84 19.85
N ARG A 192 5.06 -15.16 20.96
CA ARG A 192 5.10 -14.27 22.14
C ARG A 192 5.79 -12.94 21.85
N GLU A 193 6.93 -12.97 21.15
CA GLU A 193 7.67 -11.76 20.80
C GLU A 193 6.89 -10.92 19.78
N ALA A 194 6.34 -11.57 18.76
CA ALA A 194 5.51 -10.92 17.76
C ALA A 194 4.29 -10.23 18.38
N TYR A 195 3.58 -10.93 19.29
CA TYR A 195 2.45 -10.38 20.03
C TYR A 195 2.81 -9.13 20.84
N GLN A 196 3.87 -9.20 21.65
CA GLN A 196 4.31 -8.07 22.48
C GLN A 196 4.70 -6.85 21.64
N LEU A 197 5.31 -7.08 20.48
CA LEU A 197 5.67 -6.01 19.57
C LEU A 197 4.44 -5.43 18.86
N ALA A 198 3.55 -6.28 18.36
CA ALA A 198 2.29 -5.87 17.75
C ALA A 198 1.46 -4.99 18.68
N ARG A 199 1.25 -5.43 19.93
CA ARG A 199 0.50 -4.68 20.95
C ARG A 199 1.11 -3.32 21.28
N ARG A 200 2.44 -3.21 21.29
CA ARG A 200 3.11 -1.91 21.47
C ARG A 200 2.96 -1.01 20.24
N LEU A 201 3.10 -1.57 19.04
CA LEU A 201 3.01 -0.80 17.80
C LEU A 201 1.61 -0.27 17.55
N THR A 202 0.55 -1.04 17.86
CA THR A 202 -0.84 -0.56 17.74
C THR A 202 -1.16 0.57 18.71
N GLN A 203 -0.52 0.62 19.87
CA GLN A 203 -0.62 1.75 20.82
C GLN A 203 0.14 3.00 20.35
N GLN A 204 1.27 2.82 19.64
CA GLN A 204 2.06 3.94 19.12
C GLN A 204 1.47 4.53 17.84
N SER A 205 0.99 3.68 16.94
CA SER A 205 0.44 4.07 15.64
C SER A 205 -0.79 3.24 15.32
N ARG A 206 -1.95 3.89 15.33
CA ARG A 206 -3.22 3.26 14.95
C ARG A 206 -3.29 2.86 13.47
N TYR A 207 -2.38 3.33 12.63
CA TYR A 207 -2.42 3.10 11.20
C TYR A 207 -1.52 1.96 10.74
N THR A 208 -0.60 1.46 11.57
CA THR A 208 0.35 0.42 11.15
C THR A 208 -0.38 -0.91 10.96
N LEU A 209 -0.74 -1.23 9.71
CA LEU A 209 -1.62 -2.35 9.37
C LEU A 209 -1.07 -3.69 9.86
N MET A 210 0.20 -3.98 9.58
CA MET A 210 0.78 -5.26 9.97
C MET A 210 0.81 -5.47 11.49
N ALA A 211 0.81 -4.39 12.30
CA ALA A 211 0.70 -4.53 13.75
C ALA A 211 -0.68 -5.05 14.16
N TRP A 212 -1.75 -4.56 13.53
CA TRP A 212 -3.10 -5.08 13.75
C TRP A 212 -3.27 -6.51 13.25
N VAL A 213 -2.70 -6.84 12.08
CA VAL A 213 -2.76 -8.19 11.51
C VAL A 213 -2.08 -9.21 12.44
N VAL A 214 -0.88 -8.88 12.92
CA VAL A 214 -0.16 -9.76 13.87
C VAL A 214 -0.89 -9.82 15.21
N LEU A 215 -1.43 -8.70 15.70
CA LEU A 215 -2.22 -8.67 16.94
C LEU A 215 -3.44 -9.59 16.84
N ALA A 216 -4.21 -9.51 15.75
CA ALA A 216 -5.35 -10.39 15.51
C ALA A 216 -4.94 -11.87 15.44
N ALA A 217 -3.80 -12.17 14.82
CA ALA A 217 -3.35 -13.56 14.63
C ALA A 217 -2.71 -14.19 15.89
N THR A 218 -2.26 -13.38 16.85
CA THR A 218 -1.48 -13.86 18.02
C THR A 218 -2.09 -13.51 19.37
N GLY A 219 -3.03 -12.56 19.40
CA GLY A 219 -3.71 -12.09 20.59
C GLY A 219 -4.95 -12.92 20.96
N ASP A 220 -5.56 -12.53 22.08
CA ASP A 220 -6.80 -13.11 22.57
C ASP A 220 -8.04 -12.56 21.83
N VAL A 221 -9.23 -12.90 22.33
CA VAL A 221 -10.50 -12.49 21.72
C VAL A 221 -10.69 -10.97 21.75
N ASP A 222 -10.20 -10.29 22.78
CA ASP A 222 -10.33 -8.83 22.91
C ASP A 222 -9.40 -8.14 21.91
N ASP A 223 -8.15 -8.61 21.81
CA ASP A 223 -7.18 -8.13 20.83
C ASP A 223 -7.68 -8.34 19.37
N GLN A 224 -8.32 -9.47 19.09
CA GLN A 224 -8.96 -9.75 17.79
C GLN A 224 -10.12 -8.77 17.50
N ALA A 225 -10.96 -8.50 18.49
CA ALA A 225 -12.07 -7.55 18.36
C ALA A 225 -11.56 -6.13 18.09
N LEU A 226 -10.50 -5.71 18.78
CA LEU A 226 -9.85 -4.41 18.58
C LEU A 226 -9.24 -4.26 17.18
N ALA A 227 -8.62 -5.32 16.66
CA ALA A 227 -7.95 -5.31 15.37
C ALA A 227 -8.91 -5.30 14.16
N ARG A 228 -10.17 -5.73 14.34
CA ARG A 228 -11.15 -5.91 13.25
C ARG A 228 -11.38 -4.63 12.44
N ASN A 229 -11.71 -3.51 13.10
CA ASN A 229 -12.03 -2.27 12.40
C ASN A 229 -10.82 -1.65 11.67
N PRO A 230 -9.62 -1.52 12.31
CA PRO A 230 -8.43 -1.05 11.61
C PRO A 230 -8.09 -1.88 10.37
N ILE A 231 -8.15 -3.21 10.45
CA ILE A 231 -7.87 -4.10 9.30
C ILE A 231 -8.91 -3.88 8.21
N GLN A 232 -10.21 -3.97 8.53
CA GLN A 232 -11.29 -3.80 7.55
C GLN A 232 -11.26 -2.41 6.89
N SER A 233 -10.81 -1.39 7.61
CA SER A 233 -10.70 -0.04 7.05
C SER A 233 -9.54 0.13 6.08
N MET A 234 -8.46 -0.63 6.25
CA MET A 234 -7.20 -0.46 5.50
C MET A 234 -7.02 -1.49 4.38
N ASP A 235 -7.48 -2.71 4.62
CA ASP A 235 -7.32 -3.86 3.74
C ASP A 235 -8.53 -4.82 3.86
N PRO A 236 -9.75 -4.36 3.50
CA PRO A 236 -10.99 -5.13 3.65
C PRO A 236 -11.01 -6.47 2.90
N ASP A 237 -10.34 -6.57 1.76
CA ASP A 237 -10.29 -7.77 0.90
C ASP A 237 -8.95 -8.54 1.00
N GLY A 238 -8.08 -8.14 1.93
CA GLY A 238 -6.80 -8.80 2.19
C GLY A 238 -5.75 -8.67 1.09
N GLU A 239 -5.98 -7.82 0.07
CA GLU A 239 -5.06 -7.66 -1.05
C GLU A 239 -3.68 -7.19 -0.59
N PHE A 240 -3.65 -6.15 0.26
CA PHE A 240 -2.42 -5.52 0.68
C PHE A 240 -1.58 -6.46 1.54
N VAL A 241 -2.19 -7.14 2.51
CA VAL A 241 -1.49 -8.13 3.36
C VAL A 241 -0.96 -9.29 2.52
N GLN A 242 -1.74 -9.79 1.55
CA GLN A 242 -1.29 -10.84 0.64
C GLN A 242 -0.05 -10.40 -0.15
N MET A 243 -0.08 -9.19 -0.71
CA MET A 243 1.05 -8.63 -1.47
C MET A 243 2.29 -8.42 -0.58
N TRP A 244 2.09 -7.98 0.66
CA TRP A 244 3.16 -7.76 1.63
C TRP A 244 3.83 -9.08 2.04
N LEU A 245 3.04 -10.09 2.44
CA LEU A 245 3.55 -11.38 2.93
C LEU A 245 4.06 -12.29 1.82
N ARG A 246 3.53 -12.15 0.60
CA ARG A 246 3.85 -13.00 -0.58
C ARG A 246 3.57 -14.49 -0.35
N ILE A 247 2.57 -14.79 0.48
CA ILE A 247 2.04 -16.14 0.73
C ILE A 247 0.52 -16.12 0.52
N PRO A 248 -0.13 -17.28 0.35
CA PRO A 248 -1.59 -17.35 0.35
C PRO A 248 -2.18 -16.69 1.59
N TRP A 249 -3.21 -15.87 1.39
CA TRP A 249 -3.88 -15.12 2.44
C TRP A 249 -5.38 -15.14 2.17
N GLU A 250 -6.18 -15.09 3.22
CA GLU A 250 -7.63 -15.06 3.10
C GLU A 250 -8.09 -13.77 2.43
N ARG A 251 -8.90 -13.90 1.37
CA ARG A 251 -9.42 -12.77 0.60
C ARG A 251 -10.94 -12.85 0.52
N PRO A 252 -11.65 -12.26 1.50
CA PRO A 252 -13.11 -12.23 1.45
C PRO A 252 -13.57 -11.42 0.24
N GLN A 253 -14.71 -11.82 -0.34
CA GLN A 253 -15.37 -11.05 -1.39
C GLN A 253 -16.00 -9.80 -0.79
N ILE A 254 -15.65 -8.64 -1.34
CA ILE A 254 -16.10 -7.33 -0.86
C ILE A 254 -16.80 -6.64 -2.01
N SER A 255 -18.12 -6.54 -1.92
CA SER A 255 -18.93 -5.86 -2.92
C SER A 255 -19.13 -4.38 -2.55
N LEU A 256 -19.14 -3.54 -3.59
CA LEU A 256 -19.34 -2.11 -3.53
C LEU A 256 -20.60 -1.75 -4.31
N ARG A 257 -21.38 -0.81 -3.77
CA ARG A 257 -22.49 -0.17 -4.49
C ARG A 257 -21.99 1.11 -5.13
N ILE A 258 -22.08 1.16 -6.45
CA ILE A 258 -21.59 2.27 -7.27
C ILE A 258 -22.67 2.71 -8.24
N THR A 259 -22.57 3.95 -8.70
CA THR A 259 -23.50 4.49 -9.71
C THR A 259 -23.21 3.87 -11.09
N PRO A 260 -24.16 3.89 -12.03
CA PRO A 260 -23.93 3.39 -13.39
C PRO A 260 -22.80 4.11 -14.11
N ARG A 261 -22.61 5.41 -13.82
CA ARG A 261 -21.49 6.21 -14.34
C ARG A 261 -20.14 5.72 -13.83
N GLU A 262 -20.05 5.37 -12.55
CA GLU A 262 -18.82 4.79 -11.99
C GLU A 262 -18.58 3.37 -12.53
N ALA A 263 -19.65 2.58 -12.75
CA ALA A 263 -19.54 1.27 -13.35
C ALA A 263 -19.03 1.31 -14.80
N ALA A 264 -19.38 2.34 -15.57
CA ALA A 264 -18.90 2.53 -16.94
C ALA A 264 -17.36 2.61 -17.03
N LEU A 265 -16.68 3.14 -16.01
CA LEU A 265 -15.21 3.23 -15.95
C LEU A 265 -14.52 1.84 -16.04
N LEU A 266 -15.23 0.77 -15.67
CA LEU A 266 -14.75 -0.61 -15.80
C LEU A 266 -14.87 -1.16 -17.22
N VAL A 267 -15.80 -0.65 -18.02
CA VAL A 267 -16.16 -1.18 -19.34
C VAL A 267 -15.36 -0.53 -20.46
N GLU A 268 -14.86 0.70 -20.29
CA GLU A 268 -14.07 1.47 -21.27
C GLU A 268 -12.70 0.82 -21.63
N SER A 269 -12.50 -0.48 -21.43
CA SER A 269 -11.26 -1.23 -21.67
C SER A 269 -11.39 -2.40 -22.65
N GLU A 270 -12.52 -2.60 -23.32
CA GLU A 270 -12.50 -3.47 -24.49
C GLU A 270 -11.98 -2.68 -25.70
N PRO A 271 -10.81 -3.03 -26.28
CA PRO A 271 -10.48 -2.52 -27.60
C PRO A 271 -11.61 -2.97 -28.53
N SER A 272 -12.17 -2.02 -29.29
CA SER A 272 -13.13 -2.34 -30.33
C SER A 272 -12.54 -3.43 -31.22
N LYS A 273 -13.18 -4.59 -31.27
CA LYS A 273 -12.93 -5.61 -32.30
C LYS A 273 -13.45 -5.16 -33.68
N ASP A 274 -13.51 -3.86 -33.93
CA ASP A 274 -13.87 -3.25 -35.21
C ASP A 274 -12.67 -2.47 -35.74
N SER A 275 -11.66 -3.22 -36.15
CA SER A 275 -10.71 -2.80 -37.19
C SER A 275 -10.33 -4.01 -38.03
N SER A 276 -11.37 -4.73 -38.48
CA SER A 276 -11.31 -5.56 -39.67
C SER A 276 -12.16 -4.93 -40.77
N VAL A 277 -11.72 -3.76 -41.27
CA VAL A 277 -12.11 -3.30 -42.59
C VAL A 277 -10.91 -2.58 -43.22
N PHE A 278 -10.54 -3.11 -44.39
CA PHE A 278 -9.50 -2.72 -45.35
C PHE A 278 -8.08 -3.24 -45.09
#